data_AF-A0A2H9P271-F1
#
_entry.id   AF-A0A2H9P271-F1
#
_cell.length_a   1.000
_cell.length_b   1.000
_cell.length_c   1.000
_cell.angle_alpha   90.00
_cell.angle_beta   90.00
_cell.angle_gamma   90.00
#
_symmetry.space_group_name_H-M   'P 1'
#
loop_
_entity.id
_entity.type
_entity.pdbx_description
1 polymer ?
#
loop_
_entity_poly.entity_id
_entity_poly.type
_entity_poly.pdbx_seq_one_letter_code
_entity_poly.pdbx_strand_id
1 'polypeptide(L)'
;KKPARTDGKAWTEKLWIYDFRTNRHFTLKENTLSREHLDDFVKCYNAKNILKRTETEKFHAYSYDDLIKRDKTSLDIFWLKDESLEDTENLPPPEVIAQEIADNLETALDSINELIVSLGKK
;
A
#
# COMPACT_ATOMS: atom_id res chain seq x y z
N LYS A 1 21.29 8.44 19.39
CA LYS A 1 20.71 7.08 19.47
C LYS A 1 20.62 6.69 20.93
N LYS A 2 19.47 6.23 21.44
CA LYS A 2 19.41 5.75 22.85
C LYS A 2 20.34 4.55 22.99
N PRO A 3 21.15 4.46 24.06
CA PRO A 3 22.02 3.31 24.29
C PRO A 3 21.19 2.04 24.46
N ALA A 4 21.82 0.87 24.31
CA ALA A 4 21.17 -0.37 24.72
C ALA A 4 20.82 -0.29 26.22
N ARG A 5 19.67 -0.84 26.62
CA ARG A 5 19.32 -0.86 28.04
C ARG A 5 20.28 -1.79 28.78
N THR A 6 20.73 -1.35 29.95
CA THR A 6 21.63 -2.13 30.81
C THR A 6 20.92 -3.29 31.52
N ASP A 7 19.58 -3.29 31.56
CA ASP A 7 18.74 -4.32 32.16
C ASP A 7 18.35 -5.45 31.19
N GLY A 8 18.90 -5.44 29.97
CA GLY A 8 18.63 -6.45 28.94
C GLY A 8 17.21 -6.41 28.35
N LYS A 9 16.37 -5.45 28.75
CA LYS A 9 15.00 -5.33 28.23
C LYS A 9 14.99 -4.65 26.87
N ALA A 10 13.99 -5.01 26.06
CA ALA A 10 13.71 -4.30 24.82
C ALA A 10 13.26 -2.85 25.09
N TRP A 11 13.53 -1.96 24.15
CA TRP A 11 12.98 -0.59 24.15
C TRP A 11 11.54 -0.54 23.65
N THR A 12 11.19 -1.45 22.75
CA THR A 12 9.86 -1.53 22.13
C THR A 12 9.07 -2.61 22.84
N GLU A 13 7.95 -2.23 23.43
CA GLU A 13 7.01 -3.17 24.06
C GLU A 13 5.85 -3.51 23.11
N LYS A 14 5.44 -2.53 22.29
CA LYS A 14 4.32 -2.65 21.35
C LYS A 14 4.59 -1.82 20.10
N LEU A 15 4.32 -2.41 18.94
CA LEU A 15 4.33 -1.74 17.64
C LEU A 15 2.88 -1.57 17.17
N TRP A 16 2.55 -0.37 16.68
CA TRP A 16 1.27 -0.11 16.02
C TRP A 16 1.52 0.05 14.53
N ILE A 17 0.76 -0.67 13.72
CA ILE A 17 0.83 -0.62 12.26
C ILE A 17 -0.53 -0.12 11.75
N TYR A 18 -0.49 0.81 10.81
CA TYR A 18 -1.68 1.26 10.09
C TYR A 18 -1.56 0.84 8.63
N ASP A 19 -2.51 0.05 8.15
CA ASP A 19 -2.57 -0.37 6.75
C ASP A 19 -3.28 0.72 5.91
N PHE A 20 -2.47 1.55 5.25
CA PHE A 20 -2.92 2.52 4.26
C PHE A 20 -2.60 2.09 2.82
N ARG A 21 -2.40 0.79 2.60
CA ARG A 21 -1.99 0.23 1.31
C ARG A 21 -3.05 -0.68 0.72
N THR A 22 -3.56 -1.63 1.51
CA THR A 22 -4.52 -2.62 1.04
C THR A 22 -5.81 -1.95 0.57
N ASN A 23 -6.27 -2.30 -0.63
CA ASN A 23 -7.44 -1.74 -1.30
C ASN A 23 -7.39 -0.19 -1.43
N ARG A 24 -6.20 0.38 -1.64
CA ARG A 24 -6.00 1.81 -1.91
C ARG A 24 -5.38 2.02 -3.29
N HIS A 25 -6.02 2.83 -4.12
CA HIS A 25 -5.55 3.14 -5.47
C HIS A 25 -5.41 4.65 -5.67
N PHE A 26 -4.24 5.21 -5.42
CA PHE A 26 -3.95 6.61 -5.68
C PHE A 26 -3.15 6.77 -6.98
N THR A 27 -3.48 7.78 -7.78
CA THR A 27 -2.73 8.15 -8.99
C THR A 27 -2.33 9.62 -8.93
N LEU A 28 -1.29 10.00 -9.68
CA LEU A 28 -0.78 11.39 -9.63
C LEU A 28 -1.69 12.43 -10.29
N LYS A 29 -2.67 12.00 -11.10
CA LYS A 29 -3.51 12.90 -11.90
C LYS A 29 -5.00 12.78 -11.58
N GLU A 30 -5.52 11.56 -11.50
CA GLU A 30 -6.97 11.31 -11.46
C GLU A 30 -7.50 11.03 -10.05
N ASN A 31 -6.73 10.30 -9.23
CA ASN A 31 -7.09 10.00 -7.85
C ASN A 31 -5.95 10.35 -6.89
N THR A 32 -5.69 11.65 -6.75
CA THR A 32 -4.54 12.13 -5.98
C THR A 32 -4.74 11.96 -4.47
N LEU A 33 -3.65 11.65 -3.78
CA LEU A 33 -3.64 11.59 -2.32
C LEU A 33 -3.87 12.99 -1.74
N SER A 34 -5.05 13.21 -1.17
CA SER A 34 -5.36 14.39 -0.36
C SER A 34 -5.15 14.14 1.15
N ARG A 35 -5.15 15.22 1.94
CA ARG A 35 -4.97 15.13 3.40
C ARG A 35 -6.07 14.30 4.05
N GLU A 36 -7.31 14.43 3.60
CA GLU A 36 -8.50 13.80 4.19
C GLU A 36 -8.37 12.28 4.26
N HIS A 37 -7.67 11.65 3.29
CA HIS A 37 -7.43 10.21 3.30
C HIS A 37 -6.61 9.72 4.51
N LEU A 38 -5.81 10.61 5.12
CA LEU A 38 -4.99 10.32 6.29
C LEU A 38 -5.68 10.67 7.62
N ASP A 39 -6.92 11.20 7.60
CA ASP A 39 -7.60 11.62 8.83
C ASP A 39 -7.87 10.47 9.78
N ASP A 40 -8.26 9.31 9.25
CA ASP A 40 -8.47 8.12 10.07
C ASP A 40 -7.15 7.63 10.70
N PHE A 41 -6.04 7.66 9.95
CA PHE A 41 -4.72 7.39 10.49
C PHE A 41 -4.36 8.35 11.63
N VAL A 42 -4.55 9.66 11.45
CA VAL A 42 -4.22 10.66 12.48
C VAL A 42 -5.08 10.46 13.73
N LYS A 43 -6.37 10.13 13.56
CA LYS A 43 -7.28 9.80 14.65
C LYS A 43 -6.80 8.54 15.40
N CYS A 44 -6.48 7.47 14.68
CA CYS A 44 -5.96 6.22 15.25
C CYS A 44 -4.61 6.41 15.94
N TYR A 45 -3.69 7.16 15.33
CA TYR A 45 -2.36 7.45 15.87
C TYR A 45 -2.44 8.19 17.22
N ASN A 46 -3.45 9.05 17.40
CA ASN A 46 -3.76 9.73 18.65
C ASN A 46 -2.51 10.32 19.35
N ALA A 47 -1.84 11.26 18.69
CA ALA A 47 -0.60 11.86 19.19
C ALA A 47 -0.73 12.48 20.59
N LYS A 48 -1.94 12.96 20.94
CA LYS A 48 -2.24 13.55 22.25
C LYS A 48 -2.18 12.52 23.37
N ASN A 49 -2.54 11.26 23.10
CA ASN A 49 -2.49 10.19 24.09
C ASN A 49 -2.31 8.82 23.43
N ILE A 50 -1.05 8.42 23.26
CA ILE A 50 -0.68 7.15 22.64
C ILE A 50 -1.13 5.91 23.43
N LEU A 51 -1.46 6.06 24.71
CA LEU A 51 -1.95 4.98 25.56
C LEU A 51 -3.44 4.69 25.33
N LYS A 52 -4.17 5.63 24.71
CA LYS A 52 -5.60 5.50 24.35
C LYS A 52 -5.81 5.08 22.89
N ARG A 53 -4.79 4.48 22.27
CA ARG A 53 -4.94 3.85 20.96
C ARG A 53 -5.79 2.60 21.09
N THR A 54 -6.68 2.41 20.14
CA THR A 54 -7.56 1.25 20.05
C THR A 54 -7.40 0.62 18.69
N GLU A 55 -7.42 -0.71 18.64
CA GLU A 55 -7.35 -1.40 17.36
C GLU A 55 -8.58 -1.09 16.50
N THR A 56 -8.35 -1.05 15.20
CA THR A 56 -9.38 -1.01 14.16
C THR A 56 -9.01 -2.06 13.11
N GLU A 57 -9.85 -2.25 12.11
CA GLU A 57 -9.53 -3.11 10.97
C GLU A 57 -8.19 -2.73 10.32
N LYS A 58 -7.94 -1.43 10.13
CA LYS A 58 -6.72 -0.91 9.49
C LYS A 58 -5.62 -0.52 10.47
N PHE A 59 -5.85 -0.60 11.79
CA PHE A 59 -4.89 -0.20 12.80
C PHE A 59 -4.72 -1.29 13.85
N HIS A 60 -3.59 -2.02 13.81
CA HIS A 60 -3.39 -3.20 14.63
C HIS A 60 -2.11 -3.10 15.47
N ALA A 61 -2.13 -3.70 16.66
CA ALA A 61 -1.02 -3.65 17.61
C ALA A 61 -0.34 -5.02 17.75
N TYR A 62 0.98 -5.05 17.57
CA TYR A 62 1.81 -6.23 17.76
C TYR A 62 2.63 -6.10 19.03
N SER A 63 2.65 -7.13 19.87
CA SER A 63 3.53 -7.16 21.04
C SER A 63 4.97 -7.44 20.62
N TYR A 64 5.94 -7.07 21.46
CA TYR A 64 7.33 -7.45 21.25
C TYR A 64 7.51 -8.97 21.02
N ASP A 65 6.79 -9.79 21.79
CA ASP A 65 6.86 -11.25 21.70
C ASP A 65 6.33 -11.77 20.37
N ASP A 66 5.32 -11.13 19.78
CA ASP A 66 4.82 -11.49 18.46
C ASP A 66 5.85 -11.12 17.38
N LEU A 67 6.52 -9.99 17.52
CA LEU A 67 7.51 -9.51 16.55
C LEU A 67 8.77 -10.38 16.56
N ILE A 68 9.27 -10.76 17.74
CA ILE A 68 10.55 -11.51 17.84
C ILE A 68 10.44 -12.94 17.36
N LYS A 69 9.23 -13.53 17.39
CA LYS A 69 8.95 -14.88 16.89
C LYS A 69 8.94 -14.97 15.36
N ARG A 70 8.85 -13.84 14.65
CA ARG A 70 8.81 -13.80 13.19
C ARG A 70 10.17 -14.16 12.61
N ASP A 71 10.16 -14.78 11.42
CA ASP A 71 11.40 -15.06 10.69
C ASP A 71 12.19 -13.76 10.51
N LYS A 72 13.46 -13.80 10.92
CA LYS A 72 14.39 -12.66 10.90
C LYS A 72 13.86 -11.39 11.58
N THR A 73 12.86 -11.52 12.46
CA THR A 73 12.18 -10.38 13.09
C THR A 73 11.65 -9.38 12.05
N SER A 74 11.13 -9.89 10.92
CA SER A 74 10.63 -9.05 9.83
C SER A 74 9.45 -8.18 10.28
N LEU A 75 9.54 -6.87 10.00
CA LEU A 75 8.45 -5.91 10.21
C LEU A 75 7.54 -5.74 8.99
N ASP A 76 7.80 -6.50 7.93
CA ASP A 76 6.93 -6.59 6.77
C ASP A 76 5.69 -7.41 7.18
N ILE A 77 4.66 -6.72 7.66
CA ILE A 77 3.50 -7.30 8.32
C ILE A 77 2.23 -6.77 7.65
N PHE A 78 1.40 -7.71 7.18
CA PHE A 78 0.08 -7.44 6.61
C PHE A 78 -0.91 -8.48 7.14
N TRP A 79 -2.14 -8.05 7.44
CA TRP A 79 -3.22 -8.92 7.94
C TRP A 79 -4.53 -8.75 7.16
N LEU A 80 -4.65 -7.66 6.40
CA LEU A 80 -5.75 -7.47 5.47
C LEU A 80 -5.46 -8.21 4.17
N LYS A 81 -6.51 -8.80 3.60
CA LYS A 81 -6.44 -9.39 2.27
C LYS A 81 -6.71 -8.32 1.21
N ASP A 82 -5.94 -8.36 0.14
CA ASP A 82 -6.15 -7.50 -1.02
C ASP A 82 -7.26 -8.09 -1.89
N GLU A 83 -8.29 -7.29 -2.17
CA GLU A 83 -9.43 -7.69 -3.00
C GLU A 83 -9.01 -7.89 -4.46
N SER A 84 -7.95 -7.24 -4.94
CA SER A 84 -7.50 -7.35 -6.34
C SER A 84 -6.88 -8.70 -6.72
N LEU A 85 -6.47 -9.51 -5.74
CA LEU A 85 -5.80 -10.80 -5.98
C LEU A 85 -6.75 -12.01 -5.93
N GLU A 86 -7.94 -11.86 -5.35
CA GLU A 86 -8.92 -12.95 -5.20
C GLU A 86 -10.20 -12.71 -6.04
N ASP A 87 -10.40 -11.54 -6.67
CA ASP A 87 -11.71 -11.15 -7.18
C ASP A 87 -11.84 -11.17 -8.72
N THR A 88 -12.20 -12.33 -9.26
CA THR A 88 -12.67 -12.46 -10.66
C THR A 88 -14.04 -11.80 -10.87
N GLU A 89 -14.76 -11.42 -9.82
CA GLU A 89 -16.09 -10.79 -9.91
C GLU A 89 -16.05 -9.26 -9.97
N ASN A 90 -14.90 -8.63 -9.68
CA ASN A 90 -14.67 -7.19 -9.85
C ASN A 90 -13.91 -6.83 -11.14
N LEU A 91 -13.65 -7.80 -12.00
CA LEU A 91 -13.16 -7.53 -13.34
C LEU A 91 -14.25 -6.82 -14.15
N PRO A 92 -13.91 -5.77 -14.93
CA PRO A 92 -14.84 -5.23 -15.90
C PRO A 92 -15.33 -6.35 -16.83
N PRO A 93 -16.52 -6.23 -17.44
CA PRO A 93 -16.99 -7.19 -18.43
C PRO A 93 -15.89 -7.47 -19.47
N PRO A 94 -15.76 -8.71 -19.97
CA PRO A 94 -14.71 -9.10 -20.92
C PRO A 94 -14.59 -8.16 -22.12
N GLU A 95 -15.71 -7.56 -22.55
CA GLU A 95 -15.76 -6.60 -23.65
C GLU A 95 -15.03 -5.29 -23.31
N VAL A 96 -15.12 -4.82 -22.06
CA VAL A 96 -14.41 -3.63 -21.59
C VAL A 96 -12.92 -3.89 -21.53
N ILE A 97 -12.51 -5.04 -20.99
CA ILE A 97 -11.10 -5.45 -20.93
C ILE A 97 -10.52 -5.60 -22.34
N ALA A 98 -11.26 -6.21 -23.26
CA ALA A 98 -10.83 -6.36 -24.64
C ALA A 98 -10.66 -5.01 -25.35
N GLN A 99 -11.56 -4.05 -25.09
CA GLN A 99 -11.46 -2.70 -25.64
C GLN A 99 -10.25 -1.96 -25.08
N GLU A 100 -10.02 -2.01 -23.77
CA GLU A 100 -8.84 -1.39 -23.14
C GLU A 100 -7.52 -1.98 -23.67
N ILE A 101 -7.48 -3.29 -23.92
CA ILE A 101 -6.31 -3.94 -24.54
C ILE A 101 -6.13 -3.44 -25.98
N ALA A 102 -7.21 -3.35 -26.77
CA ALA A 102 -7.15 -2.86 -28.14
C ALA A 102 -6.62 -1.41 -28.21
N ASP A 103 -7.17 -0.52 -27.39
CA ASP A 103 -6.79 0.90 -27.33
C ASP A 103 -5.31 1.08 -26.93
N ASN A 104 -4.84 0.28 -25.96
CA ASN A 104 -3.44 0.27 -25.55
C ASN A 104 -2.51 -0.24 -26.66
N LEU A 105 -2.92 -1.28 -27.39
CA LEU A 105 -2.15 -1.82 -28.51
C LEU A 105 -2.10 -0.85 -29.70
N GLU A 106 -3.20 -0.16 -30.00
CA GLU A 106 -3.23 0.90 -31.01
C GLU A 106 -2.29 2.05 -30.64
N THR A 107 -2.34 2.52 -29.39
CA THR A 107 -1.43 3.57 -28.90
C THR A 107 0.05 3.15 -29.00
N ALA A 108 0.34 1.88 -28.69
CA ALA A 108 1.69 1.33 -28.83
C ALA A 108 2.11 1.24 -30.31
N LEU A 109 1.20 0.83 -31.19
CA LEU A 109 1.44 0.76 -32.63
C LEU A 109 1.70 2.15 -33.22
N ASP A 110 0.92 3.15 -32.84
CA ASP A 110 1.09 4.54 -33.29
C ASP A 110 2.45 5.09 -32.85
N SER A 111 2.84 4.83 -31.59
CA SER A 111 4.17 5.21 -31.09
C SER A 111 5.29 4.57 -31.91
N ILE A 112 5.13 3.31 -32.33
CA ILE A 112 6.10 2.62 -33.19
C ILE A 112 6.11 3.22 -34.59
N ASN A 113 4.94 3.54 -35.16
CA ASN A 113 4.84 4.17 -36.48
C ASN A 113 5.49 5.56 -36.50
N GLU A 114 5.29 6.36 -35.45
CA GLU A 114 5.97 7.64 -35.28
C GLU A 114 7.51 7.47 -35.24
N LEU A 115 7.99 6.46 -34.51
CA LEU A 115 9.42 6.12 -34.49
C LEU A 115 9.92 5.72 -35.89
N ILE A 116 9.18 4.90 -36.63
CA ILE A 116 9.55 4.50 -38.00
C ILE A 116 9.62 5.72 -38.92
N VAL A 117 8.64 6.64 -38.87
CA VAL A 117 8.65 7.89 -39.65
C VAL A 117 9.84 8.76 -39.26
N SER A 118 10.17 8.84 -37.97
CA SER A 118 11.33 9.60 -37.49
C SER A 118 12.66 9.02 -37.99
N LEU A 119 12.76 7.69 -38.11
CA LEU A 119 13.95 6.98 -38.58
C LEU A 119 14.07 6.95 -40.11
N GLY A 120 12.95 6.97 -40.83
CA GLY A 120 12.89 7.00 -42.30
C GLY A 120 13.14 8.37 -42.93
N LYS A 121 13.19 9.44 -42.12
CA LYS A 121 13.70 10.76 -42.55
C LYS A 121 15.23 10.79 -42.43
N LYS A 122 15.91 10.15 -43.38
CA LYS A 122 17.32 10.38 -43.73
C LYS A 122 17.45 10.52 -45.23
#